data_AF-A0A836FL80-F1
#
_entry.id   AF-A0A836FL80-F1
#
_cell.length_a   1.000
_cell.length_b   1.000
_cell.length_c   1.000
_cell.angle_alpha   90.00
_cell.angle_beta   90.00
_cell.angle_gamma   90.00
#
_symmetry.space_group_name_H-M   'P 1'
#
loop_
_entity.id
_entity.type
_entity.pdbx_description
1 polymer ?
#
loop_
_entity_poly.entity_id
_entity_poly.type
_entity_poly.pdbx_seq_one_letter_code
_entity_poly.pdbx_strand_id
1 'polypeptide(L)'
;MSTETALNDVSNVTSRLQSLRVAHAEDDPSENATAGCSTPGGSTASNGSAADGSGPSSLRESLRNITLSRARRALNFVGDDDQPLSSSIVRSEASFSNSDNRPPTNAANISYLDGRAQNNATLENSTTQNQPVVMYNWQGTKATMRERIVFLFNNEILSDVTFLVGRGAQQQRIPAHKLVLSCGSAVFDAMFNGTLATASSEIEVPDVEPAAFLAVLLFLYTDEIQIDPETVMTTLYTAKKYAVAALEKHCVDFLKNNLTSDNAFLLLTQARLFDEPQLASVCLDTIDRFTTDAFTADGFTDIDIDTLMIVLERDTLRVRESKLFQAVLRWSEAECVRQQLPVTPENQRLVLGDALSLVRFPLMSKEEFTAGPAQSGLLNYSEASITIFFQYMSHVLSLFSYFILNPKPSVGFQTMPRCCMTGKEQTVCRFQHTKSRWGYFGTSDRIRFSVDRRIFLIGYGVYGSTQEPAIYEVTVELIHTASGKVIATNATSFSCDGSKYTYRLMFKELAEILPNTIYTASATFKGPYSYYGTKGMKTVIVDCDSGSGKVKFKFSSELGDNNGTSTDEGQIPELIFYT
;
A
#
# COMPACT_ATOMS: atom_id res chain seq x y z
N MET A 1 -39.51 -29.56 -11.26
CA MET A 1 -38.31 -30.44 -11.16
C MET A 1 -37.33 -29.99 -12.24
N SER A 2 -36.76 -28.79 -12.07
CA SER A 2 -36.08 -28.06 -13.15
C SER A 2 -34.88 -27.31 -12.59
N THR A 3 -33.95 -28.04 -11.98
CA THR A 3 -32.69 -27.49 -11.45
C THR A 3 -31.49 -28.43 -11.58
N GLU A 4 -31.64 -29.67 -12.08
CA GLU A 4 -30.53 -30.64 -12.13
C GLU A 4 -29.79 -30.74 -13.48
N THR A 5 -30.33 -30.20 -14.58
CA THR A 5 -29.73 -30.41 -15.91
C THR A 5 -28.57 -29.45 -16.23
N ALA A 6 -28.52 -28.28 -15.60
CA ALA A 6 -27.44 -27.30 -15.83
C ALA A 6 -26.12 -27.69 -15.14
N LEU A 7 -26.16 -28.52 -14.09
CA LEU A 7 -24.96 -28.95 -13.36
C LEU A 7 -24.17 -30.06 -14.08
N ASN A 8 -24.84 -30.89 -14.90
CA ASN A 8 -24.19 -32.03 -15.55
C ASN A 8 -23.37 -31.65 -16.81
N ASP A 9 -23.71 -30.57 -17.51
CA ASP A 9 -22.96 -30.15 -18.71
C ASP A 9 -21.74 -29.28 -18.37
N VAL A 10 -21.79 -28.49 -17.29
CA VAL A 10 -20.60 -27.83 -16.71
C VAL A 10 -19.57 -28.88 -16.28
N SER A 11 -20.02 -30.04 -15.79
CA SER A 11 -19.13 -31.16 -15.47
C SER A 11 -18.34 -31.68 -16.67
N ASN A 12 -18.85 -31.58 -17.91
CA ASN A 12 -18.15 -32.05 -19.11
C ASN A 12 -17.10 -31.06 -19.64
N VAL A 13 -17.30 -29.75 -19.43
CA VAL A 13 -16.30 -28.73 -19.76
C VAL A 13 -15.21 -28.70 -18.68
N THR A 14 -15.62 -28.79 -17.42
CA THR A 14 -14.71 -28.87 -16.27
C THR A 14 -13.91 -30.17 -16.29
N SER A 15 -14.48 -31.29 -16.75
CA SER A 15 -13.74 -32.55 -16.90
C SER A 15 -12.68 -32.46 -18.00
N ARG A 16 -12.92 -31.73 -19.09
CA ARG A 16 -11.89 -31.46 -20.12
C ARG A 16 -10.75 -30.60 -19.58
N LEU A 17 -11.05 -29.61 -18.73
CA LEU A 17 -10.03 -28.82 -18.02
C LEU A 17 -9.26 -29.67 -16.99
N GLN A 18 -9.95 -30.54 -16.23
CA GLN A 18 -9.31 -31.42 -15.24
C GLN A 18 -8.45 -32.51 -15.89
N SER A 19 -8.87 -33.09 -17.02
CA SER A 19 -8.07 -34.08 -17.75
C SER A 19 -6.74 -33.51 -18.27
N LEU A 20 -6.65 -32.18 -18.44
CA LEU A 20 -5.41 -31.50 -18.84
C LEU A 20 -4.51 -31.17 -17.62
N ARG A 21 -5.08 -30.98 -16.42
CA ARG A 21 -4.31 -30.70 -15.18
C ARG A 21 -3.63 -31.94 -14.59
N VAL A 22 -4.23 -33.13 -14.74
CA VAL A 22 -3.72 -34.38 -14.14
C VAL A 22 -2.44 -34.90 -14.81
N ALA A 23 -2.09 -34.42 -16.01
CA ALA A 23 -0.87 -34.83 -16.72
C ALA A 23 0.44 -34.22 -16.17
N HIS A 24 0.41 -33.40 -15.11
CA HIS A 24 1.56 -32.61 -14.63
C HIS A 24 2.13 -33.00 -13.26
N ALA A 25 1.74 -34.13 -12.66
CA ALA A 25 2.09 -34.45 -11.27
C ALA A 25 3.17 -35.52 -11.05
N GLU A 26 3.85 -36.04 -12.09
CA GLU A 26 4.92 -37.03 -11.91
C GLU A 26 6.14 -36.67 -12.76
N ASP A 27 7.19 -36.14 -12.13
CA ASP A 27 8.59 -36.56 -12.29
C ASP A 27 9.55 -35.56 -11.63
N ASP A 28 10.27 -36.01 -10.60
CA ASP A 28 11.46 -35.34 -10.06
C ASP A 28 12.45 -36.42 -9.62
N PRO A 29 13.72 -36.40 -10.09
CA PRO A 29 14.78 -37.12 -9.40
C PRO A 29 15.95 -36.22 -9.02
N SER A 30 16.30 -36.33 -7.75
CA SER A 30 17.54 -35.95 -7.08
C SER A 30 18.82 -36.53 -7.69
N GLU A 31 19.96 -35.81 -7.62
CA GLU A 31 21.17 -36.23 -6.86
C GLU A 31 22.42 -35.33 -7.05
N ASN A 32 23.04 -34.99 -5.91
CA ASN A 32 24.48 -34.87 -5.54
C ASN A 32 25.62 -34.80 -6.59
N ALA A 33 26.61 -33.91 -6.36
CA ALA A 33 27.97 -34.27 -5.88
C ALA A 33 29.05 -33.15 -5.99
N THR A 34 29.56 -32.72 -4.83
CA THR A 34 30.96 -32.50 -4.38
C THR A 34 32.13 -32.07 -5.31
N ALA A 35 32.87 -31.07 -4.77
CA ALA A 35 34.34 -30.94 -4.57
C ALA A 35 35.26 -30.35 -5.66
N GLY A 36 36.18 -29.46 -5.22
CA GLY A 36 37.46 -29.25 -5.91
C GLY A 36 38.13 -27.88 -5.76
N CYS A 37 38.94 -27.72 -4.72
CA CYS A 37 39.89 -26.62 -4.44
C CYS A 37 40.95 -26.41 -5.56
N SER A 38 41.47 -25.18 -5.74
CA SER A 38 42.93 -24.84 -5.81
C SER A 38 43.20 -23.40 -6.33
N THR A 39 43.69 -22.52 -5.46
CA THR A 39 44.67 -21.42 -5.72
C THR A 39 46.07 -22.03 -5.98
N PRO A 40 47.13 -21.35 -6.52
CA PRO A 40 47.66 -20.02 -6.13
C PRO A 40 48.13 -19.16 -7.34
N GLY A 41 48.36 -17.86 -7.28
CA GLY A 41 49.18 -17.05 -6.37
C GLY A 41 50.15 -16.23 -7.24
N GLY A 42 50.64 -15.09 -6.74
CA GLY A 42 51.84 -14.46 -7.30
C GLY A 42 51.75 -12.99 -7.72
N SER A 43 51.72 -12.10 -6.74
CA SER A 43 52.76 -11.08 -6.48
C SER A 43 53.21 -10.07 -7.56
N THR A 44 53.21 -8.81 -7.09
CA THR A 44 54.30 -7.82 -7.11
C THR A 44 54.48 -6.88 -8.33
N ALA A 45 54.09 -5.63 -8.08
CA ALA A 45 54.98 -4.52 -7.72
C ALA A 45 55.22 -3.39 -8.72
N SER A 46 55.13 -2.20 -8.11
CA SER A 46 56.06 -1.07 -8.19
C SER A 46 55.66 0.16 -9.02
N ASN A 47 55.44 1.21 -8.22
CA ASN A 47 56.07 2.53 -8.28
C ASN A 47 55.84 3.44 -9.49
N GLY A 48 55.37 4.65 -9.17
CA GLY A 48 56.22 5.81 -9.42
C GLY A 48 55.53 7.13 -9.71
N SER A 49 55.71 8.05 -8.76
CA SER A 49 56.00 9.49 -8.94
C SER A 49 54.86 10.48 -9.17
N ALA A 50 54.88 11.47 -8.27
CA ALA A 50 54.10 12.69 -8.17
C ALA A 50 54.67 13.84 -9.01
N ALA A 51 53.86 14.88 -9.25
CA ALA A 51 54.28 16.29 -9.17
C ALA A 51 53.08 17.27 -9.18
N ASP A 52 53.10 18.13 -8.16
CA ASP A 52 52.51 19.46 -7.91
C ASP A 52 51.85 20.31 -9.01
N GLY A 53 50.92 21.18 -8.56
CA GLY A 53 50.71 22.51 -9.16
C GLY A 53 49.35 23.20 -8.93
N SER A 54 49.22 23.93 -7.81
CA SER A 54 48.48 25.22 -7.57
C SER A 54 47.23 25.65 -8.38
N GLY A 55 46.19 26.12 -7.65
CA GLY A 55 44.89 26.68 -8.12
C GLY A 55 44.93 28.05 -8.85
N PRO A 56 43.79 28.77 -9.05
CA PRO A 56 42.87 29.23 -7.99
C PRO A 56 41.35 29.25 -8.32
N SER A 57 40.59 29.73 -7.34
CA SER A 57 39.14 29.91 -7.17
C SER A 57 38.41 30.82 -8.18
N SER A 58 37.10 30.58 -8.41
CA SER A 58 36.01 31.44 -7.88
C SER A 58 34.59 31.04 -8.39
N LEU A 59 33.60 31.32 -7.52
CA LEU A 59 32.20 31.68 -7.81
C LEU A 59 31.17 30.60 -8.21
N ARG A 60 30.50 30.01 -7.20
CA ARG A 60 29.04 30.01 -7.06
C ARG A 60 28.59 29.55 -5.67
N GLU A 61 28.63 30.46 -4.70
CA GLU A 61 27.80 30.42 -3.50
C GLU A 61 26.66 31.42 -3.68
N SER A 62 25.41 30.98 -3.60
CA SER A 62 24.32 31.71 -2.95
C SER A 62 23.07 30.84 -2.86
N LEU A 63 22.37 30.97 -1.73
CA LEU A 63 21.10 30.36 -1.34
C LEU A 63 21.15 29.04 -0.56
N ARG A 64 21.83 29.07 0.60
CA ARG A 64 21.39 28.31 1.79
C ARG A 64 21.42 29.25 2.99
N ASN A 65 20.25 29.54 3.53
CA ASN A 65 19.98 29.81 4.94
C ASN A 65 18.51 30.24 5.10
N ILE A 66 17.63 29.27 5.38
CA ILE A 66 16.38 29.53 6.10
C ILE A 66 16.23 28.43 7.15
N THR A 67 16.67 28.73 8.37
CA THR A 67 16.32 27.98 9.57
C THR A 67 14.89 28.36 9.92
N LEU A 68 13.92 27.49 9.64
CA LEU A 68 12.52 27.69 10.02
C LEU A 68 12.21 26.83 11.25
N SER A 69 12.50 27.36 12.44
CA SER A 69 11.63 27.13 13.60
C SER A 69 10.24 27.63 13.20
N ARG A 70 9.39 26.72 12.69
CA ARG A 70 8.05 27.09 12.20
C ARG A 70 7.14 27.48 13.35
N ALA A 71 7.21 28.76 13.66
CA ALA A 71 6.37 29.47 14.57
C ALA A 71 5.03 29.80 13.83
N ARG A 72 3.87 29.43 14.40
CA ARG A 72 2.55 29.60 13.75
C ARG A 72 1.79 30.79 14.33
N ARG A 73 1.19 31.60 13.44
CA ARG A 73 0.37 32.80 13.74
C ARG A 73 -0.86 32.43 14.58
N ALA A 74 -1.06 33.11 15.70
CA ALA A 74 -2.33 33.06 16.44
C ALA A 74 -3.46 33.56 15.52
N LEU A 75 -4.47 32.70 15.30
CA LEU A 75 -5.63 33.02 14.47
C LEU A 75 -6.53 34.02 15.22
N ASN A 76 -6.65 35.24 14.70
CA ASN A 76 -7.72 36.16 15.09
C ASN A 76 -8.95 35.79 14.26
N PHE A 77 -10.02 35.32 14.90
CA PHE A 77 -11.32 35.14 14.25
C PHE A 77 -12.10 36.45 14.29
N VAL A 78 -12.46 36.95 13.11
CA VAL A 78 -13.55 37.93 12.92
C VAL A 78 -14.83 37.11 12.79
N GLY A 79 -15.80 37.35 13.67
CA GLY A 79 -17.12 36.73 13.59
C GLY A 79 -18.00 37.50 12.61
N ASP A 80 -18.72 36.78 11.76
CA ASP A 80 -19.88 37.31 11.06
C ASP A 80 -21.12 36.53 11.51
N ASP A 81 -22.13 37.30 11.90
CA ASP A 81 -23.41 36.88 12.46
C ASP A 81 -24.40 36.39 11.38
N ASP A 82 -25.33 35.55 11.86
CA ASP A 82 -26.50 34.98 11.22
C ASP A 82 -27.43 35.99 10.49
N GLN A 83 -28.11 35.56 9.42
CA GLN A 83 -29.55 35.19 9.50
C GLN A 83 -30.20 34.77 8.14
N PRO A 84 -31.33 34.03 8.19
CA PRO A 84 -31.90 33.24 7.08
C PRO A 84 -33.23 33.79 6.53
N LEU A 85 -33.85 33.04 5.60
CA LEU A 85 -35.29 32.86 5.24
C LEU A 85 -35.39 32.62 3.72
N SER A 86 -36.36 31.95 3.07
CA SER A 86 -37.37 30.91 3.35
C SER A 86 -38.21 30.77 2.06
N SER A 87 -38.90 29.63 1.91
CA SER A 87 -40.17 29.42 1.13
C SER A 87 -40.06 29.47 -0.42
N SER A 88 -40.83 28.73 -1.24
CA SER A 88 -41.94 27.78 -1.05
C SER A 88 -42.37 27.17 -2.41
N ILE A 89 -42.81 25.91 -2.39
CA ILE A 89 -44.04 25.32 -2.99
C ILE A 89 -44.28 25.47 -4.52
N VAL A 90 -44.57 24.35 -5.22
CA VAL A 90 -45.89 24.03 -5.86
C VAL A 90 -45.86 22.61 -6.49
N ARG A 91 -46.98 21.91 -6.29
CA ARG A 91 -47.42 20.60 -6.81
C ARG A 91 -47.69 20.61 -8.33
N SER A 92 -47.65 19.44 -8.98
CA SER A 92 -48.79 18.93 -9.76
C SER A 92 -48.55 17.51 -10.26
N GLU A 93 -49.55 16.67 -10.03
CA GLU A 93 -49.79 15.33 -10.58
C GLU A 93 -50.13 15.41 -12.09
N ALA A 94 -49.97 14.31 -12.83
CA ALA A 94 -51.11 13.51 -13.32
C ALA A 94 -50.69 12.39 -14.28
N SER A 95 -51.38 11.27 -14.09
CA SER A 95 -51.30 9.94 -14.70
C SER A 95 -52.05 9.84 -16.05
N PHE A 96 -52.01 8.63 -16.65
CA PHE A 96 -52.92 7.94 -17.59
C PHE A 96 -52.07 7.28 -18.72
N SER A 97 -52.27 6.06 -19.21
CA SER A 97 -53.19 4.95 -18.95
C SER A 97 -52.73 3.73 -19.81
N ASN A 98 -53.15 2.53 -19.38
CA ASN A 98 -52.98 1.20 -20.00
C ASN A 98 -53.33 1.07 -21.50
N SER A 99 -52.71 0.08 -22.17
CA SER A 99 -53.45 -1.08 -22.75
C SER A 99 -52.53 -2.13 -23.41
N ASP A 100 -52.90 -3.40 -23.22
CA ASP A 100 -52.37 -4.66 -23.76
C ASP A 100 -52.27 -4.74 -25.30
N ASN A 101 -51.34 -5.57 -25.81
CA ASN A 101 -51.66 -6.82 -26.52
C ASN A 101 -50.42 -7.57 -27.06
N ARG A 102 -50.47 -8.90 -26.93
CA ARG A 102 -49.54 -9.91 -27.48
C ARG A 102 -49.98 -10.34 -28.92
N PRO A 103 -49.30 -11.28 -29.61
CA PRO A 103 -48.63 -11.09 -30.90
C PRO A 103 -49.36 -11.77 -32.10
N PRO A 104 -48.81 -11.77 -33.32
CA PRO A 104 -49.19 -12.73 -34.34
C PRO A 104 -48.15 -13.83 -34.54
N THR A 105 -48.65 -15.06 -34.53
CA THR A 105 -48.07 -16.28 -35.10
C THR A 105 -48.08 -16.25 -36.63
N ASN A 106 -47.14 -16.94 -37.28
CA ASN A 106 -47.38 -17.51 -38.60
C ASN A 106 -46.71 -18.89 -38.73
N ALA A 107 -47.48 -19.81 -39.30
CA ALA A 107 -47.16 -21.20 -39.57
C ALA A 107 -47.00 -21.43 -41.08
N ALA A 108 -46.09 -22.33 -41.46
CA ALA A 108 -46.05 -23.17 -42.68
C ALA A 108 -44.71 -23.94 -42.60
N ASN A 109 -44.56 -25.24 -42.84
CA ASN A 109 -45.38 -26.22 -43.53
C ASN A 109 -45.23 -27.61 -42.86
N ILE A 110 -46.34 -28.33 -42.91
CA ILE A 110 -46.50 -29.78 -42.72
C ILE A 110 -45.86 -30.50 -43.93
N SER A 111 -45.25 -31.68 -43.73
CA SER A 111 -45.69 -32.92 -44.39
C SER A 111 -44.77 -34.14 -44.19
N TYR A 112 -45.40 -35.25 -43.74
CA TYR A 112 -45.05 -36.69 -43.92
C TYR A 112 -43.77 -37.21 -43.24
N LEU A 113 -43.69 -38.40 -42.62
CA LEU A 113 -44.53 -39.60 -42.56
C LEU A 113 -44.12 -40.46 -41.33
N ASP A 114 -45.03 -41.35 -40.95
CA ASP A 114 -45.03 -42.37 -39.90
C ASP A 114 -43.72 -43.12 -39.56
N GLY A 115 -43.53 -43.32 -38.25
CA GLY A 115 -43.66 -44.64 -37.60
C GLY A 115 -42.71 -45.78 -38.00
N ARG A 116 -41.75 -46.09 -37.10
CA ARG A 116 -41.53 -47.48 -36.65
C ARG A 116 -40.62 -47.55 -35.41
N ALA A 117 -41.15 -48.17 -34.36
CA ALA A 117 -40.34 -48.78 -33.31
C ALA A 117 -39.80 -50.13 -33.80
N GLN A 118 -38.53 -50.44 -33.51
CA GLN A 118 -38.03 -51.82 -33.31
C GLN A 118 -36.58 -51.85 -32.77
N ASN A 119 -36.48 -52.33 -31.52
CA ASN A 119 -35.59 -53.36 -30.97
C ASN A 119 -34.08 -53.44 -31.32
N ASN A 120 -33.28 -53.39 -30.24
CA ASN A 120 -32.10 -54.19 -29.88
C ASN A 120 -31.25 -54.87 -30.97
N ALA A 121 -29.95 -54.57 -30.97
CA ALA A 121 -28.88 -55.58 -31.05
C ALA A 121 -27.53 -55.02 -30.56
N THR A 122 -27.02 -55.61 -29.47
CA THR A 122 -25.59 -55.66 -29.12
C THR A 122 -24.85 -56.55 -30.12
N LEU A 123 -23.72 -56.09 -30.66
CA LEU A 123 -22.67 -56.93 -31.24
C LEU A 123 -21.30 -56.26 -31.03
N GLU A 124 -20.41 -57.02 -30.40
CA GLU A 124 -19.04 -56.65 -30.06
C GLU A 124 -18.10 -56.62 -31.27
N ASN A 125 -17.07 -55.77 -31.12
CA ASN A 125 -15.71 -55.84 -31.63
C ASN A 125 -15.43 -55.97 -33.14
N SER A 126 -14.81 -54.93 -33.69
CA SER A 126 -13.68 -55.06 -34.63
C SER A 126 -12.80 -53.82 -34.56
N THR A 127 -11.54 -54.04 -34.20
CA THR A 127 -10.39 -53.13 -34.22
C THR A 127 -10.22 -52.44 -35.58
N THR A 128 -10.11 -51.12 -35.63
CA THR A 128 -9.36 -50.37 -36.66
C THR A 128 -9.25 -48.88 -36.30
N GLN A 129 -7.99 -48.40 -36.24
CA GLN A 129 -7.50 -47.04 -36.49
C GLN A 129 -8.23 -45.85 -35.85
N ASN A 130 -7.50 -45.09 -35.02
CA ASN A 130 -7.83 -43.74 -34.54
C ASN A 130 -8.08 -42.77 -35.71
N GLN A 131 -9.28 -42.78 -36.27
CA GLN A 131 -9.86 -41.62 -36.95
C GLN A 131 -10.68 -40.83 -35.93
N PRO A 132 -10.65 -39.48 -35.97
CA PRO A 132 -11.53 -38.68 -35.13
C PRO A 132 -12.97 -39.05 -35.48
N VAL A 133 -13.73 -39.53 -34.51
CA VAL A 133 -15.16 -39.83 -34.67
C VAL A 133 -15.84 -38.51 -35.01
N VAL A 134 -16.13 -38.29 -36.29
CA VAL A 134 -16.92 -37.14 -36.73
C VAL A 134 -18.33 -37.35 -36.22
N MET A 135 -18.63 -36.70 -35.10
CA MET A 135 -19.94 -36.79 -34.46
C MET A 135 -20.95 -36.03 -35.33
N TYR A 136 -21.71 -36.74 -36.16
CA TYR A 136 -22.77 -36.13 -36.96
C TYR A 136 -24.00 -35.82 -36.09
N ASN A 137 -24.70 -34.72 -36.39
CA ASN A 137 -25.94 -34.27 -35.73
C ASN A 137 -25.83 -33.86 -34.25
N TRP A 138 -24.64 -33.50 -33.77
CA TRP A 138 -24.46 -32.98 -32.40
C TRP A 138 -25.28 -31.72 -32.11
N GLN A 139 -25.63 -30.93 -33.13
CA GLN A 139 -26.43 -29.72 -32.97
C GLN A 139 -27.83 -30.02 -32.41
N GLY A 140 -28.37 -31.20 -32.75
CA GLY A 140 -29.70 -31.64 -32.29
C GLY A 140 -29.72 -32.09 -30.83
N THR A 141 -28.55 -32.36 -30.22
CA THR A 141 -28.46 -32.77 -28.81
C THR A 141 -28.35 -31.59 -27.85
N LYS A 142 -28.21 -30.36 -28.37
CA LYS A 142 -28.03 -29.12 -27.60
C LYS A 142 -29.22 -28.18 -27.80
N ALA A 143 -29.87 -27.79 -26.71
CA ALA A 143 -31.12 -27.06 -26.70
C ALA A 143 -30.93 -25.58 -27.09
N THR A 144 -29.86 -24.96 -26.62
CA THR A 144 -29.61 -23.52 -26.81
C THR A 144 -28.43 -23.23 -27.74
N MET A 145 -28.37 -22.01 -28.29
CA MET A 145 -27.20 -21.57 -29.06
C MET A 145 -25.95 -21.54 -28.18
N ARG A 146 -26.08 -21.08 -26.93
CA ARG A 146 -24.98 -21.11 -25.94
C ARG A 146 -24.41 -22.51 -25.81
N GLU A 147 -25.23 -23.52 -25.57
CA GLU A 147 -24.77 -24.92 -25.47
C GLU A 147 -24.05 -25.41 -26.73
N ARG A 148 -24.50 -24.98 -27.92
CA ARG A 148 -23.83 -25.32 -29.18
C ARG A 148 -22.46 -24.66 -29.31
N ILE A 149 -22.32 -23.39 -28.91
CA ILE A 149 -21.03 -22.70 -28.90
C ILE A 149 -20.10 -23.30 -27.84
N VAL A 150 -20.61 -23.56 -26.62
CA VAL A 150 -19.86 -24.24 -25.54
C VAL A 150 -19.34 -25.60 -26.02
N PHE A 151 -20.12 -26.36 -26.79
CA PHE A 151 -19.67 -27.65 -27.36
C PHE A 151 -18.47 -27.52 -28.32
N LEU A 152 -18.32 -26.37 -28.99
CA LEU A 152 -17.20 -26.07 -29.88
C LEU A 152 -15.94 -25.63 -29.13
N PHE A 153 -16.01 -25.35 -27.83
CA PHE A 153 -14.85 -24.99 -27.04
C PHE A 153 -13.77 -26.09 -27.09
N ASN A 154 -12.54 -25.69 -27.44
CA ASN A 154 -11.36 -26.55 -27.55
C ASN A 154 -11.65 -27.86 -28.32
N ASN A 155 -12.33 -27.74 -29.46
CA ASN A 155 -12.79 -28.85 -30.29
C ASN A 155 -12.35 -28.61 -31.74
N GLU A 156 -11.93 -29.66 -32.43
CA GLU A 156 -11.47 -29.56 -33.83
C GLU A 156 -12.63 -29.35 -34.81
N ILE A 157 -13.85 -29.75 -34.43
CA ILE A 157 -15.06 -29.58 -35.25
C ILE A 157 -15.26 -28.09 -35.57
N LEU A 158 -15.25 -27.75 -36.86
CA LEU A 158 -15.39 -26.37 -37.39
C LEU A 158 -14.26 -25.40 -37.00
N SER A 159 -13.21 -25.87 -36.35
CA SER A 159 -12.04 -25.03 -36.04
C SER A 159 -11.33 -24.58 -37.32
N ASP A 160 -10.96 -23.31 -37.37
CA ASP A 160 -10.31 -22.65 -38.51
C ASP A 160 -9.00 -21.93 -38.12
N VAL A 161 -8.58 -22.12 -36.86
CA VAL A 161 -7.28 -21.70 -36.32
C VAL A 161 -6.84 -22.65 -35.20
N THR A 162 -5.53 -22.81 -35.03
CA THR A 162 -4.91 -23.57 -33.94
C THR A 162 -3.81 -22.74 -33.29
N PHE A 163 -3.78 -22.69 -31.97
CA PHE A 163 -2.73 -22.02 -31.22
C PHE A 163 -1.73 -23.02 -30.66
N LEU A 164 -0.44 -22.69 -30.76
CA LEU A 164 0.67 -23.40 -30.15
C LEU A 164 1.10 -22.61 -28.90
N VAL A 165 0.48 -22.91 -27.76
CA VAL A 165 0.60 -22.12 -26.52
C VAL A 165 1.64 -22.74 -25.59
N GLY A 166 2.53 -21.93 -25.02
CA GLY A 166 3.61 -22.37 -24.14
C GLY A 166 4.94 -22.62 -24.87
N ARG A 167 5.96 -23.10 -24.13
CA ARG A 167 7.32 -23.37 -24.65
C ARG A 167 7.78 -24.78 -24.35
N GLY A 168 8.60 -25.32 -25.26
CA GLY A 168 9.28 -26.60 -25.07
C GLY A 168 8.30 -27.75 -24.89
N ALA A 169 8.59 -28.64 -23.93
CA ALA A 169 7.77 -29.82 -23.64
C ALA A 169 6.35 -29.50 -23.12
N GLN A 170 6.11 -28.26 -22.68
CA GLN A 170 4.83 -27.80 -22.13
C GLN A 170 3.95 -27.12 -23.20
N GLN A 171 4.37 -27.11 -24.47
CA GLN A 171 3.60 -26.50 -25.55
C GLN A 171 2.35 -27.35 -25.86
N GLN A 172 1.19 -26.70 -25.91
CA GLN A 172 -0.09 -27.35 -26.20
C GLN A 172 -0.70 -26.82 -27.50
N ARG A 173 -1.26 -27.74 -28.30
CA ARG A 173 -2.07 -27.41 -29.48
C ARG A 173 -3.53 -27.20 -29.07
N ILE A 174 -4.04 -26.00 -29.27
CA ILE A 174 -5.40 -25.61 -28.87
C ILE A 174 -6.19 -25.16 -30.12
N PRO A 175 -7.14 -25.97 -30.63
CA PRO A 175 -8.02 -25.57 -31.72
C PRO A 175 -9.03 -24.50 -31.26
N ALA A 176 -9.34 -23.55 -32.14
CA ALA A 176 -10.30 -22.48 -31.89
C ALA A 176 -10.99 -21.99 -33.18
N HIS A 177 -11.89 -21.02 -33.02
CA HIS A 177 -12.77 -20.51 -34.06
C HIS A 177 -12.58 -19.00 -34.20
N LYS A 178 -12.07 -18.53 -35.36
CA LYS A 178 -11.78 -17.13 -35.64
C LYS A 178 -12.99 -16.23 -35.43
N LEU A 179 -14.20 -16.69 -35.81
CA LEU A 179 -15.45 -15.96 -35.60
C LEU A 179 -15.68 -15.62 -34.12
N VAL A 180 -15.58 -16.62 -33.24
CA VAL A 180 -15.84 -16.45 -31.79
C VAL A 180 -14.78 -15.51 -31.19
N LEU A 181 -13.51 -15.71 -31.55
CA LEU A 181 -12.40 -14.90 -31.07
C LEU A 181 -12.51 -13.44 -31.52
N SER A 182 -12.83 -13.20 -32.79
CA SER A 182 -12.97 -11.83 -33.35
C SER A 182 -14.15 -11.09 -32.74
N CYS A 183 -15.24 -11.79 -32.42
CA CYS A 183 -16.40 -11.19 -31.75
C CYS A 183 -16.07 -10.71 -30.33
N GLY A 184 -15.22 -11.43 -29.59
CA GLY A 184 -14.93 -11.12 -28.19
C GLY A 184 -13.60 -10.40 -27.94
N SER A 185 -12.77 -10.17 -28.96
CA SER A 185 -11.47 -9.53 -28.84
C SER A 185 -11.10 -8.74 -30.09
N ALA A 186 -10.85 -7.43 -29.92
CA ALA A 186 -10.35 -6.58 -30.98
C ALA A 186 -8.94 -6.98 -31.46
N VAL A 187 -8.12 -7.60 -30.59
CA VAL A 187 -6.79 -8.09 -30.96
C VAL A 187 -6.90 -9.27 -31.89
N PHE A 188 -7.79 -10.22 -31.60
CA PHE A 188 -8.03 -11.35 -32.50
C PHE A 188 -8.70 -10.90 -33.81
N ASP A 189 -9.64 -9.95 -33.76
CA ASP A 189 -10.23 -9.38 -34.98
C ASP A 189 -9.17 -8.74 -35.88
N ALA A 190 -8.27 -7.92 -35.31
CA ALA A 190 -7.15 -7.35 -36.05
C ALA A 190 -6.18 -8.41 -36.57
N MET A 191 -5.92 -9.47 -35.79
CA MET A 191 -5.03 -10.58 -36.17
C MET A 191 -5.57 -11.39 -37.37
N PHE A 192 -6.89 -11.53 -37.50
CA PHE A 192 -7.52 -12.36 -38.54
C PHE A 192 -8.12 -11.59 -39.70
N ASN A 193 -8.63 -10.39 -39.45
CA ASN A 193 -9.37 -9.57 -40.41
C ASN A 193 -8.70 -8.21 -40.67
N GLY A 194 -7.61 -7.89 -39.97
CA GLY A 194 -6.86 -6.65 -40.15
C GLY A 194 -6.04 -6.60 -41.45
N THR A 195 -5.49 -5.43 -41.76
CA THR A 195 -4.69 -5.21 -42.97
C THR A 195 -3.40 -6.03 -43.04
N LEU A 196 -2.90 -6.50 -41.89
CA LEU A 196 -1.75 -7.39 -41.74
C LEU A 196 -2.17 -8.78 -41.22
N ALA A 197 -3.40 -9.21 -41.51
CA ALA A 197 -3.92 -10.48 -41.02
C ALA A 197 -3.02 -11.66 -41.37
N THR A 198 -2.83 -12.56 -40.42
CA THR A 198 -2.02 -13.76 -40.59
C THR A 198 -2.76 -14.77 -41.47
N ALA A 199 -2.10 -15.21 -42.55
CA ALA A 199 -2.64 -16.27 -43.42
C ALA A 199 -2.46 -17.69 -42.83
N SER A 200 -1.58 -17.84 -41.83
CA SER A 200 -1.34 -19.11 -41.14
C SER A 200 -2.54 -19.56 -40.32
N SER A 201 -2.86 -20.84 -40.40
CA SER A 201 -3.84 -21.50 -39.52
C SER A 201 -3.25 -21.85 -38.15
N GLU A 202 -1.92 -21.82 -38.01
CA GLU A 202 -1.21 -22.07 -36.75
C GLU A 202 -0.56 -20.79 -36.22
N ILE A 203 -0.75 -20.51 -34.93
CA ILE A 203 -0.30 -19.29 -34.28
C ILE A 203 0.46 -19.64 -33.00
N GLU A 204 1.71 -19.23 -32.92
CA GLU A 204 2.56 -19.46 -31.76
C GLU A 204 2.33 -18.41 -30.67
N VAL A 205 2.13 -18.88 -29.43
CA VAL A 205 1.97 -18.03 -28.25
C VAL A 205 2.90 -18.52 -27.13
N PRO A 206 4.22 -18.28 -27.26
CA PRO A 206 5.22 -18.86 -26.36
C PRO A 206 5.30 -18.16 -25.00
N ASP A 207 4.70 -17.00 -24.83
CA ASP A 207 4.75 -16.18 -23.61
C ASP A 207 3.51 -16.36 -22.70
N VAL A 208 2.61 -17.26 -23.06
CA VAL A 208 1.38 -17.54 -22.30
C VAL A 208 1.34 -19.01 -21.90
N GLU A 209 0.90 -19.27 -20.67
CA GLU A 209 0.66 -20.62 -20.18
C GLU A 209 -0.65 -21.20 -20.76
N PRO A 210 -0.69 -22.49 -21.13
CA PRO A 210 -1.89 -23.11 -21.69
C PRO A 210 -3.14 -22.94 -20.81
N ALA A 211 -3.00 -23.04 -19.48
CA ALA A 211 -4.11 -22.87 -18.53
C ALA A 211 -4.73 -21.46 -18.61
N ALA A 212 -3.90 -20.42 -18.64
CA ALA A 212 -4.35 -19.03 -18.76
C ALA A 212 -5.03 -18.77 -20.12
N PHE A 213 -4.46 -19.31 -21.20
CA PHE A 213 -5.07 -19.18 -22.54
C PHE A 213 -6.42 -19.88 -22.61
N LEU A 214 -6.54 -21.09 -22.04
CA LEU A 214 -7.80 -21.82 -21.98
C LEU A 214 -8.85 -21.09 -21.15
N ALA A 215 -8.48 -20.40 -20.06
CA ALA A 215 -9.40 -19.59 -19.27
C ALA A 215 -9.96 -18.41 -20.09
N VAL A 216 -9.09 -17.68 -20.82
CA VAL A 216 -9.53 -16.61 -21.73
C VAL A 216 -10.40 -17.16 -22.85
N LEU A 217 -10.00 -18.29 -23.45
CA LEU A 217 -10.75 -18.95 -24.51
C LEU A 217 -12.13 -19.39 -24.03
N LEU A 218 -12.22 -19.98 -22.83
CA LEU A 218 -13.49 -20.40 -22.25
C LEU A 218 -14.42 -19.20 -22.08
N PHE A 219 -13.91 -18.10 -21.50
CA PHE A 219 -14.68 -16.88 -21.31
C PHE A 219 -15.25 -16.36 -22.65
N LEU A 220 -14.45 -16.34 -23.72
CA LEU A 220 -14.91 -15.90 -25.05
C LEU A 220 -16.03 -16.78 -25.65
N TYR A 221 -16.13 -18.05 -25.24
CA TYR A 221 -17.14 -18.98 -25.76
C TYR A 221 -18.41 -18.99 -24.91
N THR A 222 -18.31 -18.71 -23.62
CA THR A 222 -19.38 -19.01 -22.66
C THR A 222 -19.84 -17.80 -21.84
N ASP A 223 -19.06 -16.72 -21.79
CA ASP A 223 -19.14 -15.63 -20.80
C ASP A 223 -19.02 -16.12 -19.33
N GLU A 224 -18.61 -17.38 -19.11
CA GLU A 224 -18.43 -17.91 -17.76
C GLU A 224 -17.04 -17.56 -17.22
N ILE A 225 -17.01 -17.12 -15.97
CA ILE A 225 -15.79 -16.68 -15.29
C ILE A 225 -15.31 -17.81 -14.39
N GLN A 226 -14.23 -18.47 -14.81
CA GLN A 226 -13.52 -19.45 -13.99
C GLN A 226 -12.12 -18.91 -13.69
N ILE A 227 -12.00 -18.20 -12.57
CA ILE A 227 -10.73 -17.66 -12.09
C ILE A 227 -10.16 -18.61 -11.04
N ASP A 228 -8.97 -19.13 -11.31
CA ASP A 228 -8.22 -19.95 -10.37
C ASP A 228 -7.22 -19.05 -9.61
N PRO A 229 -7.17 -19.09 -8.26
CA PRO A 229 -6.20 -18.32 -7.48
C PRO A 229 -4.75 -18.50 -7.91
N GLU A 230 -4.38 -19.69 -8.41
CA GLU A 230 -3.00 -19.99 -8.81
C GLU A 230 -2.66 -19.38 -10.18
N THR A 231 -3.65 -19.23 -11.08
CA THR A 231 -3.44 -18.77 -12.46
C THR A 231 -4.04 -17.39 -12.74
N VAL A 232 -4.62 -16.71 -11.74
CA VAL A 232 -5.30 -15.42 -11.94
C VAL A 232 -4.39 -14.35 -12.54
N MET A 233 -3.11 -14.34 -12.19
CA MET A 233 -2.15 -13.35 -12.71
C MET A 233 -1.80 -13.61 -14.17
N THR A 234 -1.55 -14.87 -14.53
CA THR A 234 -1.27 -15.26 -15.91
C THR A 234 -2.52 -15.14 -16.79
N THR A 235 -3.70 -15.36 -16.21
CA THR A 235 -5.01 -15.09 -16.86
C THR A 235 -5.22 -13.59 -17.08
N LEU A 236 -4.93 -12.75 -16.09
CA LEU A 236 -5.01 -11.28 -16.22
C LEU A 236 -4.08 -10.77 -17.32
N TYR A 237 -2.84 -11.26 -17.36
CA TYR A 237 -1.89 -10.95 -18.44
C TYR A 237 -2.48 -11.31 -19.81
N THR A 238 -3.02 -12.52 -19.93
CA THR A 238 -3.56 -13.04 -21.20
C THR A 238 -4.81 -12.26 -21.62
N ALA A 239 -5.68 -11.91 -20.67
CA ALA A 239 -6.86 -11.09 -20.92
C ALA A 239 -6.47 -9.70 -21.44
N LYS A 240 -5.46 -9.05 -20.84
CA LYS A 240 -4.91 -7.78 -21.31
C LYS A 240 -4.29 -7.91 -22.70
N LYS A 241 -3.44 -8.92 -22.90
CA LYS A 241 -2.76 -9.20 -24.17
C LYS A 241 -3.74 -9.30 -25.33
N TYR A 242 -4.90 -9.90 -25.11
CA TYR A 242 -5.96 -10.05 -26.10
C TYR A 242 -7.13 -9.05 -25.92
N ALA A 243 -6.95 -7.98 -25.14
CA ALA A 243 -7.94 -6.93 -24.92
C ALA A 243 -9.35 -7.41 -24.53
N VAL A 244 -9.45 -8.44 -23.68
CA VAL A 244 -10.70 -8.98 -23.14
C VAL A 244 -11.05 -8.25 -21.85
N ALA A 245 -11.47 -6.98 -21.98
CA ALA A 245 -11.63 -6.04 -20.86
C ALA A 245 -12.60 -6.51 -19.75
N ALA A 246 -13.65 -7.27 -20.11
CA ALA A 246 -14.58 -7.81 -19.12
C ALA A 246 -13.89 -8.83 -18.19
N LEU A 247 -13.10 -9.74 -18.76
CA LEU A 247 -12.35 -10.73 -17.99
C LEU A 247 -11.23 -10.09 -17.18
N GLU A 248 -10.52 -9.11 -17.76
CA GLU A 248 -9.51 -8.30 -17.06
C GLU A 248 -10.11 -7.69 -15.77
N LYS A 249 -11.27 -7.04 -15.89
CA LYS A 249 -11.98 -6.47 -14.73
C LYS A 249 -12.30 -7.53 -13.69
N HIS A 250 -12.80 -8.69 -14.10
CA HIS A 250 -13.11 -9.78 -13.17
C HIS A 250 -11.86 -10.33 -12.46
N CYS A 251 -10.73 -10.46 -13.15
CA CYS A 251 -9.46 -10.84 -12.54
C CYS A 251 -9.00 -9.80 -11.50
N VAL A 252 -9.04 -8.51 -11.84
CA VAL A 252 -8.67 -7.42 -10.91
C VAL A 252 -9.59 -7.40 -9.69
N ASP A 253 -10.91 -7.56 -9.89
CA ASP A 253 -11.88 -7.59 -8.80
C ASP A 253 -11.67 -8.82 -7.89
N PHE A 254 -11.36 -9.98 -8.47
CA PHE A 254 -11.00 -11.18 -7.71
C PHE A 254 -9.75 -10.96 -6.84
N LEU A 255 -8.71 -10.35 -7.41
CA LEU A 255 -7.47 -10.02 -6.70
C LEU A 255 -7.70 -9.03 -5.55
N LYS A 256 -8.52 -7.99 -5.78
CA LYS A 256 -8.91 -7.03 -4.73
C LYS A 256 -9.67 -7.69 -3.59
N ASN A 257 -10.57 -8.63 -3.90
CA ASN A 257 -11.39 -9.31 -2.91
C ASN A 257 -10.62 -10.36 -2.08
N ASN A 258 -9.53 -10.90 -2.62
CA ASN A 258 -8.67 -11.89 -1.95
C ASN A 258 -7.34 -11.29 -1.44
N LEU A 259 -7.22 -9.96 -1.43
CA LEU A 259 -6.06 -9.27 -0.89
C LEU A 259 -6.04 -9.37 0.64
N THR A 260 -4.94 -9.85 1.18
CA THR A 260 -4.67 -9.98 2.62
C THR A 260 -3.32 -9.32 2.96
N SER A 261 -3.03 -9.14 4.24
CA SER A 261 -1.70 -8.66 4.68
C SER A 261 -0.55 -9.55 4.19
N ASP A 262 -0.81 -10.84 4.06
CA ASP A 262 0.23 -11.84 3.79
C ASP A 262 0.64 -11.86 2.32
N ASN A 263 -0.31 -11.63 1.41
CA ASN A 263 -0.06 -11.59 -0.04
C ASN A 263 0.07 -10.17 -0.60
N ALA A 264 -0.09 -9.11 0.22
CA ALA A 264 -0.12 -7.73 -0.26
C ALA A 264 1.17 -7.29 -0.97
N PHE A 265 2.33 -7.70 -0.46
CA PHE A 265 3.62 -7.35 -1.06
C PHE A 265 3.83 -8.04 -2.41
N LEU A 266 3.52 -9.34 -2.50
CA LEU A 266 3.59 -10.07 -3.76
C LEU A 266 2.63 -9.48 -4.80
N LEU A 267 1.39 -9.19 -4.40
CA LEU A 267 0.40 -8.61 -5.29
C LEU A 267 0.76 -7.19 -5.71
N LEU A 268 1.42 -6.40 -4.85
CA LEU A 268 1.95 -5.08 -5.20
C LEU A 268 3.01 -5.19 -6.31
N THR A 269 3.98 -6.09 -6.16
CA THR A 269 5.02 -6.33 -7.19
C THR A 269 4.38 -6.69 -8.52
N GLN A 270 3.39 -7.58 -8.49
CA GLN A 270 2.69 -7.99 -9.70
C GLN A 270 1.82 -6.87 -10.29
N ALA A 271 1.11 -6.10 -9.47
CA ALA A 271 0.32 -4.95 -9.92
C ALA A 271 1.20 -3.91 -10.63
N ARG A 272 2.43 -3.69 -10.14
CA ARG A 272 3.43 -2.84 -10.82
C ARG A 272 3.86 -3.44 -12.15
N LEU A 273 4.13 -4.75 -12.20
CA LEU A 273 4.54 -5.43 -13.42
C LEU A 273 3.48 -5.35 -14.53
N PHE A 274 2.20 -5.40 -14.16
CA PHE A 274 1.06 -5.31 -15.09
C PHE A 274 0.54 -3.90 -15.34
N ASP A 275 1.23 -2.87 -14.83
CA ASP A 275 0.82 -1.45 -14.93
C ASP A 275 -0.62 -1.22 -14.45
N GLU A 276 -0.95 -1.77 -13.28
CA GLU A 276 -2.26 -1.66 -12.62
C GLU A 276 -2.20 -0.70 -11.42
N PRO A 277 -2.28 0.63 -11.64
CA PRO A 277 -2.09 1.61 -10.57
C PRO A 277 -3.21 1.55 -9.52
N GLN A 278 -4.44 1.19 -9.92
CA GLN A 278 -5.55 1.06 -8.98
C GLN A 278 -5.35 -0.13 -8.05
N LEU A 279 -4.90 -1.27 -8.58
CA LEU A 279 -4.60 -2.44 -7.75
C LEU A 279 -3.40 -2.16 -6.83
N ALA A 280 -2.34 -1.55 -7.36
CA ALA A 280 -1.17 -1.14 -6.58
C ALA A 280 -1.54 -0.21 -5.41
N SER A 281 -2.43 0.77 -5.64
CA SER A 281 -2.92 1.66 -4.59
C SER A 281 -3.63 0.87 -3.47
N VAL A 282 -4.49 -0.08 -3.82
CA VAL A 282 -5.23 -0.90 -2.85
C VAL A 282 -4.27 -1.82 -2.06
N CYS A 283 -3.24 -2.37 -2.71
CA CYS A 283 -2.18 -3.11 -2.04
C CYS A 283 -1.42 -2.23 -1.04
N LEU A 284 -1.00 -1.04 -1.45
CA LEU A 284 -0.31 -0.07 -0.60
C LEU A 284 -1.15 0.37 0.60
N ASP A 285 -2.45 0.64 0.39
CA ASP A 285 -3.37 0.99 1.48
C ASP A 285 -3.55 -0.16 2.48
N THR A 286 -3.50 -1.41 1.99
CA THR A 286 -3.57 -2.61 2.84
C THR A 286 -2.29 -2.80 3.64
N ILE A 287 -1.12 -2.59 3.01
CA ILE A 287 0.19 -2.60 3.69
C ILE A 287 0.25 -1.52 4.77
N ASP A 288 -0.26 -0.31 4.50
CA ASP A 288 -0.30 0.76 5.49
C ASP A 288 -1.26 0.45 6.65
N ARG A 289 -2.37 -0.25 6.37
CA ARG A 289 -3.36 -0.60 7.39
C ARG A 289 -2.87 -1.72 8.30
N PHE A 290 -2.23 -2.74 7.74
CA PHE A 290 -1.76 -3.94 8.42
C PHE A 290 -0.23 -4.05 8.39
N THR A 291 0.47 -2.93 8.63
CA THR A 291 1.93 -2.83 8.42
C THR A 291 2.71 -3.88 9.19
N THR A 292 2.38 -4.12 10.47
CA THR A 292 3.16 -5.09 11.27
C THR A 292 3.03 -6.51 10.70
N ASP A 293 1.83 -6.91 10.31
CA ASP A 293 1.56 -8.26 9.80
C ASP A 293 2.16 -8.42 8.39
N ALA A 294 1.94 -7.43 7.51
CA ALA A 294 2.50 -7.42 6.17
C ALA A 294 4.03 -7.51 6.17
N PHE A 295 4.71 -6.73 7.02
CA PHE A 295 6.17 -6.78 7.13
C PHE A 295 6.68 -8.03 7.86
N THR A 296 5.82 -8.85 8.46
CA THR A 296 6.19 -10.15 9.06
C THR A 296 5.99 -11.29 8.07
N ALA A 297 5.09 -11.12 7.09
CA ALA A 297 4.82 -12.12 6.06
C ALA A 297 6.07 -12.47 5.23
N ASP A 298 6.11 -13.72 4.75
CA ASP A 298 7.19 -14.23 3.91
C ASP A 298 7.23 -13.51 2.56
N GLY A 299 6.05 -13.16 2.02
CA GLY A 299 5.96 -12.42 0.75
C GLY A 299 6.64 -11.05 0.75
N PHE A 300 7.00 -10.49 1.90
CA PHE A 300 7.81 -9.27 1.98
C PHE A 300 9.26 -9.49 1.51
N THR A 301 9.87 -10.65 1.79
CA THR A 301 11.27 -10.90 1.41
C THR A 301 11.45 -11.18 -0.08
N ASP A 302 10.35 -11.43 -0.79
CA ASP A 302 10.37 -11.77 -2.22
C ASP A 302 10.31 -10.54 -3.15
N ILE A 303 10.11 -9.34 -2.59
CA ILE A 303 9.99 -8.11 -3.40
C ILE A 303 11.33 -7.64 -3.94
N ASP A 304 11.31 -6.95 -5.08
CA ASP A 304 12.47 -6.26 -5.65
C ASP A 304 12.85 -4.98 -4.89
N ILE A 305 14.08 -4.51 -5.11
CA ILE A 305 14.63 -3.32 -4.46
C ILE A 305 13.79 -2.06 -4.76
N ASP A 306 13.23 -1.92 -5.97
CA ASP A 306 12.43 -0.74 -6.30
C ASP A 306 11.10 -0.76 -5.53
N THR A 307 10.46 -1.92 -5.40
CA THR A 307 9.27 -2.08 -4.55
C THR A 307 9.60 -1.77 -3.10
N LEU A 308 10.73 -2.25 -2.58
CA LEU A 308 11.18 -1.94 -1.22
C LEU A 308 11.34 -0.43 -1.03
N MET A 309 12.02 0.26 -1.94
CA MET A 309 12.22 1.71 -1.83
C MET A 309 10.89 2.47 -1.84
N ILE A 310 9.97 2.12 -2.76
CA ILE A 310 8.63 2.74 -2.82
C ILE A 310 7.93 2.61 -1.47
N VAL A 311 8.00 1.44 -0.83
CA VAL A 311 7.37 1.19 0.46
C VAL A 311 8.08 1.99 1.56
N LEU A 312 9.42 1.99 1.60
CA LEU A 312 10.21 2.72 2.59
C LEU A 312 10.16 4.24 2.42
N GLU A 313 9.77 4.78 1.26
CA GLU A 313 9.54 6.21 1.08
C GLU A 313 8.21 6.67 1.71
N ARG A 314 7.27 5.75 1.95
CA ARG A 314 5.92 6.09 2.41
C ARG A 314 5.92 6.66 3.82
N ASP A 315 5.42 7.87 3.93
CA ASP A 315 5.06 8.45 5.21
C ASP A 315 3.90 7.71 5.88
N THR A 316 3.13 6.87 5.20
CA THR A 316 1.88 6.29 5.71
C THR A 316 2.03 4.99 6.50
N LEU A 317 3.24 4.42 6.60
CA LEU A 317 3.50 3.16 7.31
C LEU A 317 3.28 3.28 8.82
N ARG A 318 2.52 2.34 9.40
CA ARG A 318 2.16 2.31 10.83
C ARG A 318 3.12 1.45 11.65
N VAL A 319 4.39 1.80 11.65
CA VAL A 319 5.43 0.98 12.29
C VAL A 319 6.51 1.84 12.96
N ARG A 320 7.09 1.34 14.06
CA ARG A 320 8.28 1.94 14.66
C ARG A 320 9.48 1.73 13.76
N GLU A 321 10.34 2.73 13.63
CA GLU A 321 11.56 2.62 12.81
C GLU A 321 12.44 1.45 13.25
N SER A 322 12.49 1.12 14.54
CA SER A 322 13.22 -0.06 15.04
C SER A 322 12.70 -1.37 14.45
N LYS A 323 11.38 -1.52 14.30
CA LYS A 323 10.74 -2.68 13.68
C LYS A 323 10.86 -2.67 12.17
N LEU A 324 10.77 -1.49 11.54
CA LEU A 324 11.01 -1.33 10.12
C LEU A 324 12.44 -1.75 9.75
N PHE A 325 13.43 -1.32 10.53
CA PHE A 325 14.82 -1.70 10.36
C PHE A 325 15.03 -3.22 10.48
N GLN A 326 14.39 -3.88 11.45
CA GLN A 326 14.44 -5.35 11.56
C GLN A 326 13.90 -6.05 10.31
N ALA A 327 12.83 -5.53 9.72
CA ALA A 327 12.30 -6.08 8.48
C ALA A 327 13.26 -5.83 7.30
N VAL A 328 13.83 -4.63 7.18
CA VAL A 328 14.82 -4.30 6.15
C VAL A 328 16.06 -5.21 6.24
N LEU A 329 16.51 -5.56 7.44
CA LEU A 329 17.54 -6.57 7.64
C LEU A 329 17.11 -7.95 7.12
N ARG A 330 15.91 -8.41 7.48
CA ARG A 330 15.38 -9.69 6.98
C ARG A 330 15.34 -9.73 5.45
N TRP A 331 14.92 -8.64 4.82
CA TRP A 331 14.93 -8.51 3.37
C TRP A 331 16.35 -8.58 2.78
N SER A 332 17.32 -7.87 3.38
CA SER A 332 18.69 -7.87 2.85
C SER A 332 19.40 -9.22 3.02
N GLU A 333 19.08 -9.99 4.06
CA GLU A 333 19.53 -11.37 4.22
C GLU A 333 19.01 -12.26 3.08
N ALA A 334 17.71 -12.18 2.81
CA ALA A 334 17.08 -12.91 1.71
C ALA A 334 17.66 -12.50 0.34
N GLU A 335 17.92 -11.20 0.15
CA GLU A 335 18.48 -10.69 -1.10
C GLU A 335 19.93 -11.14 -1.32
N CYS A 336 20.75 -11.17 -0.27
CA CYS A 336 22.08 -11.76 -0.34
C CYS A 336 22.02 -13.23 -0.77
N VAL A 337 21.12 -14.01 -0.18
CA VAL A 337 20.92 -15.43 -0.55
C VAL A 337 20.48 -15.55 -2.02
N ARG A 338 19.55 -14.69 -2.47
CA ARG A 338 19.06 -14.67 -3.86
C ARG A 338 20.17 -14.37 -4.86
N GLN A 339 21.11 -13.50 -4.51
CA GLN A 339 22.28 -13.15 -5.31
C GLN A 339 23.49 -14.09 -5.10
N GLN A 340 23.34 -15.17 -4.32
CA GLN A 340 24.40 -16.12 -3.98
C GLN A 340 25.61 -15.48 -3.25
N LEU A 341 25.35 -14.43 -2.47
CA LEU A 341 26.35 -13.75 -1.65
C LEU A 341 26.28 -14.25 -0.20
N PRO A 342 27.43 -14.39 0.51
CA PRO A 342 27.41 -14.67 1.93
C PRO A 342 26.77 -13.51 2.69
N VAL A 343 25.95 -13.82 3.69
CA VAL A 343 25.28 -12.82 4.53
C VAL A 343 26.30 -12.16 5.46
N THR A 344 26.89 -11.06 4.98
CA THR A 344 27.79 -10.19 5.76
C THR A 344 27.25 -8.75 5.74
N PRO A 345 27.57 -7.91 6.74
CA PRO A 345 27.12 -6.52 6.77
C PRO A 345 27.49 -5.71 5.52
N GLU A 346 28.64 -6.01 4.91
CA GLU A 346 29.12 -5.37 3.67
C GLU A 346 28.21 -5.73 2.50
N ASN A 347 27.91 -7.02 2.32
CA ASN A 347 27.02 -7.49 1.26
C ASN A 347 25.58 -7.01 1.47
N GLN A 348 25.08 -7.03 2.71
CA GLN A 348 23.76 -6.49 3.04
C GLN A 348 23.67 -4.99 2.72
N ARG A 349 24.73 -4.22 2.99
CA ARG A 349 24.82 -2.80 2.63
C ARG A 349 24.86 -2.60 1.11
N LEU A 350 25.56 -3.46 0.38
CA LEU A 350 25.63 -3.42 -1.08
C LEU A 350 24.26 -3.66 -1.71
N VAL A 351 23.53 -4.70 -1.28
CA VAL A 351 22.20 -5.02 -1.83
C VAL A 351 21.12 -4.00 -1.41
N LEU A 352 21.24 -3.40 -0.23
CA LEU A 352 20.31 -2.35 0.23
C LEU A 352 20.52 -1.01 -0.45
N GLY A 353 21.76 -0.66 -0.82
CA GLY A 353 22.09 0.61 -1.47
C GLY A 353 21.46 1.83 -0.76
N ASP A 354 20.70 2.61 -1.54
CA ASP A 354 20.02 3.82 -1.08
C ASP A 354 18.81 3.54 -0.18
N ALA A 355 18.23 2.33 -0.22
CA ALA A 355 17.06 1.98 0.58
C ALA A 355 17.32 2.08 2.09
N LEU A 356 18.56 1.83 2.54
CA LEU A 356 18.91 1.98 3.95
C LEU A 356 18.84 3.44 4.43
N SER A 357 19.04 4.42 3.53
CA SER A 357 18.92 5.85 3.88
C SER A 357 17.48 6.29 4.15
N LEU A 358 16.50 5.50 3.68
CA LEU A 358 15.07 5.74 3.89
C LEU A 358 14.62 5.35 5.30
N VAL A 359 15.41 4.54 6.03
CA VAL A 359 15.16 4.25 7.45
C VAL A 359 15.47 5.49 8.30
N ARG A 360 14.51 5.92 9.12
CA ARG A 360 14.58 7.17 9.86
C ARG A 360 15.19 6.96 11.24
N PHE A 361 16.47 6.58 11.28
CA PHE A 361 17.21 6.34 12.53
C PHE A 361 17.05 7.42 13.62
N PRO A 362 16.98 8.74 13.32
CA PRO A 362 16.79 9.78 14.34
C PRO A 362 15.49 9.68 15.16
N LEU A 363 14.53 8.88 14.71
CA LEU A 363 13.26 8.64 15.39
C LEU A 363 13.27 7.41 16.29
N MET A 364 14.35 6.62 16.26
CA MET A 364 14.55 5.55 17.24
C MET A 364 14.92 6.16 18.60
N SER A 365 14.62 5.46 19.69
CA SER A 365 15.22 5.78 20.98
C SER A 365 16.73 5.49 20.97
N LYS A 366 17.47 6.08 21.91
CA LYS A 366 18.90 5.79 22.08
C LYS A 366 19.12 4.30 22.31
N GLU A 367 18.27 3.68 23.12
CA GLU A 367 18.30 2.26 23.45
C GLU A 367 18.05 1.39 22.20
N GLU A 368 17.02 1.72 21.40
CA GLU A 368 16.74 0.99 20.14
C GLU A 368 17.88 1.15 19.12
N PHE A 369 18.44 2.35 18.97
CA PHE A 369 19.53 2.60 18.05
C PHE A 369 20.80 1.86 18.45
N THR A 370 21.16 1.90 19.73
CA THR A 370 22.37 1.25 20.26
C THR A 370 22.27 -0.27 20.29
N ALA A 371 21.07 -0.83 20.47
CA ALA A 371 20.84 -2.27 20.45
C ALA A 371 20.71 -2.88 19.05
N GLY A 372 20.26 -2.11 18.04
CA GLY A 372 20.05 -2.60 16.69
C GLY A 372 21.04 -2.00 15.68
N PRO A 373 20.70 -0.88 15.02
CA PRO A 373 21.51 -0.32 13.93
C PRO A 373 23.00 -0.14 14.24
N ALA A 374 23.35 0.31 15.46
CA ALA A 374 24.74 0.55 15.84
C ALA A 374 25.59 -0.74 15.93
N GLN A 375 24.96 -1.88 16.25
CA GLN A 375 25.62 -3.19 16.35
C GLN A 375 25.55 -3.99 15.06
N SER A 376 24.67 -3.60 14.13
CA SER A 376 24.43 -4.33 12.89
C SER A 376 25.63 -4.35 11.92
N GLY A 377 26.60 -3.46 12.08
CA GLY A 377 27.70 -3.29 11.13
C GLY A 377 27.30 -2.56 9.84
N LEU A 378 26.01 -2.50 9.48
CA LEU A 378 25.56 -1.82 8.25
C LEU A 378 25.83 -0.32 8.20
N LEU A 379 25.95 0.32 9.38
CA LEU A 379 26.26 1.75 9.51
C LEU A 379 27.76 2.04 9.74
N ASN A 380 28.56 1.02 10.10
CA ASN A 380 29.99 1.15 10.35
C ASN A 380 30.74 0.62 9.13
N TYR A 381 31.57 1.43 8.49
CA TYR A 381 32.39 0.95 7.36
C TYR A 381 33.85 0.78 7.75
N SER A 382 34.41 -0.38 7.42
CA SER A 382 35.84 -0.58 7.20
C SER A 382 36.11 -0.97 5.73
N GLU A 383 36.86 -0.08 5.06
CA GLU A 383 37.84 -0.29 3.97
C GLU A 383 37.50 -0.08 2.47
N ALA A 384 38.41 0.69 1.85
CA ALA A 384 39.00 0.51 0.51
C ALA A 384 38.63 1.45 -0.66
N SER A 385 37.88 2.55 -0.48
CA SER A 385 37.84 3.61 -1.52
C SER A 385 37.85 5.03 -0.94
N ILE A 386 39.01 5.69 -1.07
CA ILE A 386 39.43 6.91 -0.36
C ILE A 386 38.68 8.19 -0.76
N THR A 387 37.82 8.16 -1.79
CA THR A 387 37.22 9.40 -2.33
C THR A 387 35.89 9.81 -1.67
N ILE A 388 35.25 8.93 -0.89
CA ILE A 388 33.96 9.19 -0.20
C ILE A 388 34.15 9.37 1.34
N PHE A 389 35.40 9.48 1.78
CA PHE A 389 35.81 9.44 3.19
C PHE A 389 35.20 10.56 4.07
N PHE A 390 34.97 11.76 3.52
CA PHE A 390 34.46 12.89 4.32
C PHE A 390 32.93 12.95 4.46
N GLN A 391 32.17 12.23 3.64
CA GLN A 391 30.72 12.37 3.63
C GLN A 391 29.99 11.29 4.46
N TYR A 392 30.56 10.09 4.63
CA TYR A 392 29.82 8.94 5.19
C TYR A 392 30.35 8.31 6.50
N MET A 393 31.62 8.51 6.88
CA MET A 393 32.10 8.30 8.28
C MET A 393 31.33 9.18 9.30
N SER A 394 30.58 10.15 8.78
CA SER A 394 29.72 11.08 9.52
C SER A 394 28.44 10.42 10.06
N HIS A 395 27.84 9.39 9.46
CA HIS A 395 26.45 9.03 9.81
C HIS A 395 26.27 8.47 11.23
N VAL A 396 27.10 7.53 11.68
CA VAL A 396 27.00 6.98 13.05
C VAL A 396 27.36 8.02 14.09
N LEU A 397 28.49 8.73 13.91
CA LEU A 397 28.90 9.80 14.80
C LEU A 397 27.90 10.98 14.80
N SER A 398 27.28 11.29 13.67
CA SER A 398 26.24 12.31 13.52
C SER A 398 24.93 11.88 14.18
N LEU A 399 24.53 10.61 14.06
CA LEU A 399 23.38 10.04 14.77
C LEU A 399 23.63 9.97 16.29
N PHE A 400 24.81 9.54 16.74
CA PHE A 400 25.18 9.60 18.15
C PHE A 400 25.20 11.03 18.67
N SER A 401 25.76 11.98 17.91
CA SER A 401 25.73 13.41 18.23
C SER A 401 24.29 13.94 18.28
N TYR A 402 23.41 13.48 17.40
CA TYR A 402 21.98 13.80 17.41
C TYR A 402 21.27 13.31 18.68
N PHE A 403 21.66 12.15 19.21
CA PHE A 403 21.11 11.61 20.46
C PHE A 403 21.71 12.24 21.72
N ILE A 404 22.93 12.79 21.66
CA ILE A 404 23.68 13.24 22.85
C ILE A 404 23.70 14.78 22.98
N LEU A 405 23.78 15.53 21.87
CA LEU A 405 23.97 16.98 21.88
C LEU A 405 22.63 17.73 21.90
N ASN A 406 22.62 18.88 22.58
CA ASN A 406 21.52 19.84 22.58
C ASN A 406 22.08 21.26 22.40
N PRO A 407 21.74 22.02 21.33
CA PRO A 407 20.75 21.72 20.30
C PRO A 407 21.14 20.55 19.38
N LYS A 408 20.12 19.82 18.89
CA LYS A 408 20.33 18.65 18.03
C LYS A 408 20.96 19.07 16.69
N PRO A 409 22.10 18.48 16.28
CA PRO A 409 22.72 18.75 14.99
C PRO A 409 21.86 18.28 13.81
N SER A 410 22.02 18.87 12.64
CA SER A 410 21.38 18.39 11.40
C SER A 410 22.01 17.07 10.96
N VAL A 411 21.17 16.10 10.62
CA VAL A 411 21.59 14.77 10.15
C VAL A 411 21.08 14.53 8.72
N GLY A 412 21.79 13.72 7.94
CA GLY A 412 21.40 13.36 6.57
C GLY A 412 20.23 12.37 6.46
N PHE A 413 19.43 12.23 7.53
CA PHE A 413 18.29 11.32 7.61
C PHE A 413 17.02 12.12 7.86
N GLN A 414 15.88 11.61 7.38
CA GLN A 414 14.60 12.23 7.66
C GLN A 414 14.31 12.19 9.17
N THR A 415 13.99 13.35 9.74
CA THR A 415 13.66 13.52 11.16
C THR A 415 12.16 13.66 11.41
N MET A 416 11.35 13.55 10.34
CA MET A 416 9.89 13.60 10.42
C MET A 416 9.33 12.20 10.66
N PRO A 417 8.46 12.01 11.67
CA PRO A 417 7.84 10.72 11.94
C PRO A 417 6.98 10.24 10.78
N ARG A 418 7.00 8.92 10.54
CA ARG A 418 5.97 8.26 9.73
C ARG A 418 4.62 8.36 10.45
N CYS A 419 3.54 8.16 9.70
CA CYS A 419 2.17 8.03 10.16
C CYS A 419 2.03 6.72 10.93
N CYS A 420 2.60 6.67 12.12
CA CYS A 420 2.15 5.73 13.15
C CYS A 420 0.70 5.99 13.58
N MET A 421 -0.03 6.93 12.98
CA MET A 421 -1.40 7.32 13.32
C MET A 421 -2.17 7.75 12.07
N THR A 422 -3.44 7.36 11.96
CA THR A 422 -4.35 7.85 10.92
C THR A 422 -4.59 9.35 11.03
N GLY A 423 -4.70 10.03 9.90
CA GLY A 423 -5.19 11.40 9.82
C GLY A 423 -4.12 12.46 9.60
N LYS A 424 -4.50 13.57 8.99
CA LYS A 424 -3.70 14.79 8.96
C LYS A 424 -3.57 15.32 10.39
N GLU A 425 -2.37 15.76 10.78
CA GLU A 425 -2.16 16.42 12.07
C GLU A 425 -3.16 17.56 12.24
N GLN A 426 -3.90 17.51 13.34
CA GLN A 426 -4.85 18.54 13.72
C GLN A 426 -4.33 19.30 14.94
N THR A 427 -4.80 20.53 15.09
CA THR A 427 -4.50 21.36 16.25
C THR A 427 -5.77 22.03 16.69
N VAL A 428 -6.11 21.88 17.97
CA VAL A 428 -7.15 22.69 18.60
C VAL A 428 -6.49 23.88 19.28
N CYS A 429 -6.91 25.09 18.92
CA CYS A 429 -6.48 26.33 19.57
C CYS A 429 -7.62 26.86 20.45
N ARG A 430 -7.36 27.09 21.74
CA ARG A 430 -8.43 27.49 22.68
C ARG A 430 -8.51 28.98 22.99
N PHE A 431 -7.52 29.79 22.60
CA PHE A 431 -7.48 31.23 22.91
C PHE A 431 -7.62 32.10 21.67
N GLN A 432 -8.28 33.25 21.84
CA GLN A 432 -8.52 34.21 20.76
C GLN A 432 -7.53 35.38 20.77
N HIS A 433 -6.92 35.69 21.93
CA HIS A 433 -5.96 36.78 22.04
C HIS A 433 -4.74 36.38 22.85
N THR A 434 -3.64 37.08 22.62
CA THR A 434 -2.37 36.87 23.32
C THR A 434 -1.97 38.13 24.08
N LYS A 435 -1.68 38.00 25.37
CA LYS A 435 -1.10 39.02 26.25
C LYS A 435 0.27 38.57 26.76
N SER A 436 0.98 39.44 27.48
CA SER A 436 2.33 39.18 28.00
C SER A 436 2.39 39.30 29.53
N ARG A 437 3.50 38.84 30.11
CA ARG A 437 3.80 38.81 31.55
C ARG A 437 3.16 37.66 32.32
N TRP A 438 3.17 36.46 31.75
CA TRP A 438 2.82 35.24 32.50
C TRP A 438 4.04 34.71 33.27
N GLY A 439 3.90 34.54 34.58
CA GLY A 439 5.00 34.12 35.45
C GLY A 439 4.95 32.63 35.80
N TYR A 440 6.10 32.08 36.19
CA TYR A 440 6.23 30.68 36.58
C TYR A 440 6.82 30.59 37.98
N PHE A 441 6.04 30.09 38.95
CA PHE A 441 6.42 30.08 40.37
C PHE A 441 6.58 28.65 40.93
N GLY A 442 6.93 27.69 40.08
CA GLY A 442 7.20 26.30 40.46
C GLY A 442 5.99 25.37 40.49
N THR A 443 4.78 25.89 40.37
CA THR A 443 3.56 25.11 40.10
C THR A 443 3.37 24.91 38.61
N SER A 444 2.62 23.87 38.22
CA SER A 444 2.37 23.53 36.83
C SER A 444 1.16 24.28 36.27
N ASP A 445 1.21 24.67 35.01
CA ASP A 445 0.03 25.16 34.29
C ASP A 445 -0.83 23.96 33.88
N ARG A 446 -2.08 23.91 34.38
CA ARG A 446 -2.96 22.75 34.18
C ARG A 446 -4.30 23.14 33.57
N ILE A 447 -4.77 22.34 32.60
CA ILE A 447 -6.11 22.46 32.02
C ILE A 447 -6.72 21.07 31.79
N ARG A 448 -7.98 20.88 32.18
CA ARG A 448 -8.71 19.64 31.92
C ARG A 448 -9.37 19.71 30.55
N PHE A 449 -9.38 18.59 29.84
CA PHE A 449 -10.11 18.45 28.59
C PHE A 449 -10.75 17.07 28.43
N SER A 450 -11.78 17.02 27.59
CA SER A 450 -12.40 15.79 27.10
C SER A 450 -12.78 15.96 25.63
N VAL A 451 -12.83 14.86 24.90
CA VAL A 451 -13.20 14.82 23.48
C VAL A 451 -14.41 13.92 23.26
N ASP A 452 -15.20 14.19 22.24
CA ASP A 452 -16.39 13.39 21.90
C ASP A 452 -16.08 12.08 21.18
N ARG A 453 -14.83 11.89 20.74
CA ARG A 453 -14.36 10.70 20.02
C ARG A 453 -12.92 10.37 20.35
N ARG A 454 -12.51 9.17 19.97
CA ARG A 454 -11.13 8.69 20.13
C ARG A 454 -10.19 9.56 19.29
N ILE A 455 -9.10 10.02 19.90
CA ILE A 455 -8.00 10.71 19.23
C ILE A 455 -6.67 10.23 19.82
N PHE A 456 -5.57 10.56 19.14
CA PHE A 456 -4.22 10.32 19.63
C PHE A 456 -3.49 11.64 19.80
N LEU A 457 -3.22 12.00 21.05
CA LEU A 457 -2.57 13.25 21.42
C LEU A 457 -1.05 13.09 21.29
N ILE A 458 -0.41 14.04 20.61
CA ILE A 458 1.02 13.97 20.29
C ILE A 458 1.85 15.02 21.06
N GLY A 459 1.21 16.10 21.49
CA GLY A 459 1.89 17.16 22.23
C GLY A 459 1.06 18.41 22.48
N TYR A 460 1.72 19.41 23.05
CA TYR A 460 1.16 20.73 23.36
C TYR A 460 1.86 21.81 22.52
N GLY A 461 1.11 22.83 22.14
CA GLY A 461 1.71 24.13 21.79
C GLY A 461 1.69 25.03 23.01
N VAL A 462 2.80 25.72 23.28
CA VAL A 462 3.00 26.60 24.44
C VAL A 462 3.52 27.97 24.02
N TYR A 463 3.28 29.00 24.82
CA TYR A 463 3.80 30.33 24.51
C TYR A 463 5.25 30.51 25.00
N GLY A 464 6.03 31.31 24.28
CA GLY A 464 7.41 31.67 24.62
C GLY A 464 7.56 33.04 25.30
N SER A 465 8.81 33.43 25.53
CA SER A 465 9.20 34.70 26.19
C SER A 465 8.87 35.90 25.32
N THR A 466 8.72 37.05 25.98
CA THR A 466 8.69 38.37 25.31
C THR A 466 10.08 38.97 25.09
N GLN A 467 11.11 38.37 25.69
CA GLN A 467 12.50 38.84 25.69
C GLN A 467 13.38 37.85 24.90
N GLU A 468 14.25 38.38 24.04
CA GLU A 468 15.17 37.60 23.21
C GLU A 468 16.63 37.68 23.71
N PRO A 469 17.41 36.58 23.65
CA PRO A 469 16.99 35.18 23.54
C PRO A 469 16.67 34.58 24.91
N ALA A 470 15.64 33.73 24.98
CA ALA A 470 15.27 33.02 26.20
C ALA A 470 15.13 31.51 25.97
N ILE A 471 15.52 30.73 26.98
CA ILE A 471 15.44 29.27 26.99
C ILE A 471 14.52 28.85 28.13
N TYR A 472 13.64 27.91 27.84
CA TYR A 472 12.77 27.28 28.82
C TYR A 472 13.16 25.82 29.02
N GLU A 473 13.20 25.37 30.27
CA GLU A 473 13.11 23.96 30.61
C GLU A 473 11.66 23.64 30.95
N VAL A 474 11.09 22.59 30.36
CA VAL A 474 9.69 22.23 30.53
C VAL A 474 9.52 20.74 30.76
N THR A 475 8.67 20.38 31.72
CA THR A 475 8.13 19.03 31.87
C THR A 475 6.66 19.05 31.49
N VAL A 476 6.29 18.31 30.46
CA VAL A 476 4.90 18.13 30.04
C VAL A 476 4.39 16.78 30.49
N GLU A 477 3.16 16.75 31.00
CA GLU A 477 2.48 15.55 31.46
C GLU A 477 1.05 15.53 30.96
N LEU A 478 0.57 14.33 30.63
CA LEU A 478 -0.85 14.04 30.41
C LEU A 478 -1.31 13.11 31.53
N ILE A 479 -2.35 13.52 32.26
CA ILE A 479 -2.81 12.82 33.45
C ILE A 479 -4.26 12.39 33.25
N HIS A 480 -4.59 11.15 33.58
CA HIS A 480 -5.98 10.72 33.69
C HIS A 480 -6.61 11.34 34.93
N THR A 481 -7.56 12.27 34.77
CA THR A 481 -8.03 13.11 35.89
C THR A 481 -8.70 12.29 37.00
N ALA A 482 -9.44 11.23 36.66
CA ALA A 482 -10.16 10.45 37.67
C ALA A 482 -9.24 9.55 38.51
N SER A 483 -8.13 9.05 37.95
CA SER A 483 -7.20 8.17 38.68
C SER A 483 -5.92 8.86 39.15
N GLY A 484 -5.63 10.07 38.67
CA GLY A 484 -4.36 10.76 38.91
C GLY A 484 -3.15 10.12 38.23
N LYS A 485 -3.33 9.07 37.42
CA LYS A 485 -2.23 8.37 36.74
C LYS A 485 -1.67 9.23 35.60
N VAL A 486 -0.35 9.42 35.58
CA VAL A 486 0.37 9.99 34.43
C VAL A 486 0.39 8.96 33.30
N ILE A 487 -0.13 9.37 32.14
CA ILE A 487 -0.26 8.53 30.93
C ILE A 487 0.91 8.75 29.99
N ALA A 488 1.31 10.01 29.82
CA ALA A 488 2.44 10.39 28.98
C ALA A 488 3.20 11.53 29.66
N THR A 489 4.53 11.53 29.51
CA THR A 489 5.40 12.57 30.06
C THR A 489 6.59 12.81 29.15
N ASN A 490 7.07 14.06 29.10
CA ASN A 490 8.34 14.39 28.49
C ASN A 490 8.99 15.59 29.18
N ALA A 491 10.28 15.48 29.51
CA ALA A 491 11.10 16.57 30.00
C ALA A 491 12.00 17.05 28.86
N THR A 492 11.88 18.32 28.47
CA THR A 492 12.55 18.89 27.31
C THR A 492 12.86 20.37 27.52
N SER A 493 13.58 20.98 26.57
CA SER A 493 13.85 22.42 26.56
C SER A 493 13.60 23.00 25.17
N PHE A 494 13.23 24.28 25.12
CA PHE A 494 13.08 25.00 23.86
C PHE A 494 13.63 26.42 23.98
N SER A 495 14.14 26.95 22.87
CA SER A 495 14.52 28.36 22.74
C SER A 495 13.40 29.13 22.03
N CYS A 496 13.14 30.34 22.49
CA CYS A 496 12.21 31.24 21.84
C CYS A 496 12.92 32.50 21.31
N ASP A 497 12.54 32.89 20.09
CA ASP A 497 12.61 34.28 19.66
C ASP A 497 11.52 35.05 20.44
N GLY A 498 11.36 36.36 20.37
CA GLY A 498 10.42 37.11 21.20
C GLY A 498 8.99 37.10 20.65
N SER A 499 8.68 36.18 19.74
CA SER A 499 7.42 36.18 18.99
C SER A 499 6.25 35.69 19.84
N LYS A 500 5.05 36.06 19.39
CA LYS A 500 3.77 35.59 19.95
C LYS A 500 3.38 34.19 19.47
N TYR A 501 4.28 33.51 18.78
CA TYR A 501 4.01 32.20 18.21
C TYR A 501 4.05 31.11 19.28
N THR A 502 3.42 29.98 18.97
CA THR A 502 3.44 28.80 19.83
C THR A 502 4.62 27.89 19.49
N TYR A 503 5.17 27.28 20.52
CA TYR A 503 6.28 26.34 20.47
C TYR A 503 5.79 24.94 20.82
N ARG A 504 6.24 23.94 20.08
CA ARG A 504 5.68 22.59 20.16
C ARG A 504 6.49 21.74 21.13
N LEU A 505 5.80 21.14 22.09
CA LEU A 505 6.34 20.18 23.05
C LEU A 505 5.66 18.83 22.83
N MET A 506 6.43 17.85 22.37
CA MET A 506 5.91 16.54 21.96
C MET A 506 6.11 15.52 23.07
N PHE A 507 5.19 14.55 23.17
CA PHE A 507 5.42 13.37 24.00
C PHE A 507 6.41 12.41 23.33
N LYS A 508 7.04 11.55 24.12
CA LYS A 508 7.89 10.45 23.60
C LYS A 508 7.05 9.38 22.90
N GLU A 509 5.85 9.14 23.43
CA GLU A 509 4.88 8.20 22.91
C GLU A 509 3.53 8.89 22.76
N LEU A 510 2.76 8.42 21.79
CA LEU A 510 1.41 8.92 21.53
C LEU A 510 0.49 8.51 22.67
N ALA A 511 -0.33 9.45 23.13
CA ALA A 511 -1.30 9.18 24.16
C ALA A 511 -2.69 8.98 23.56
N GLU A 512 -3.25 7.79 23.77
CA GLU A 512 -4.63 7.49 23.40
C GLU A 512 -5.60 8.23 24.33
N ILE A 513 -6.48 9.02 23.72
CA ILE A 513 -7.53 9.77 24.42
C ILE A 513 -8.86 9.11 24.10
N LEU A 514 -9.52 8.60 25.13
CA LEU A 514 -10.81 7.95 25.00
C LEU A 514 -11.97 8.96 24.97
N PRO A 515 -13.05 8.68 24.21
CA PRO A 515 -14.23 9.54 24.19
C PRO A 515 -14.81 9.77 25.59
N ASN A 516 -15.17 11.01 25.88
CA ASN A 516 -15.82 11.46 27.12
C ASN A 516 -15.04 11.18 28.42
N THR A 517 -13.77 10.77 28.32
CA THR A 517 -12.86 10.66 29.46
C THR A 517 -12.17 12.00 29.68
N ILE A 518 -12.02 12.38 30.95
CA ILE A 518 -11.40 13.66 31.34
C ILE A 518 -9.92 13.44 31.60
N TYR A 519 -9.09 14.21 30.92
CA TYR A 519 -7.65 14.24 31.09
C TYR A 519 -7.19 15.65 31.49
N THR A 520 -6.13 15.73 32.28
CA THR A 520 -5.47 16.98 32.67
C THR A 520 -4.18 17.12 31.87
N ALA A 521 -4.13 18.14 31.00
CA ALA A 521 -2.90 18.57 30.36
C ALA A 521 -2.12 19.46 31.34
N SER A 522 -0.85 19.12 31.57
CA SER A 522 0.01 19.78 32.56
C SER A 522 1.35 20.15 31.94
N ALA A 523 1.82 21.37 32.19
CA ALA A 523 3.14 21.84 31.77
C ALA A 523 3.81 22.64 32.89
N THR A 524 4.98 22.18 33.33
CA THR A 524 5.79 22.84 34.37
C THR A 524 6.98 23.51 33.72
N PHE A 525 7.03 24.84 33.80
CA PHE A 525 8.07 25.64 33.15
C PHE A 525 9.10 26.15 34.15
N LYS A 526 10.35 26.24 33.70
CA LYS A 526 11.40 27.05 34.31
C LYS A 526 11.96 27.98 33.25
N GLY A 527 11.77 29.28 33.45
CA GLY A 527 12.21 30.31 32.51
C GLY A 527 11.60 31.68 32.83
N PRO A 528 11.87 32.69 31.98
CA PRO A 528 11.39 34.05 32.17
C PRO A 528 9.89 34.19 31.89
N TYR A 529 9.35 35.41 32.08
CA TYR A 529 7.94 35.70 31.77
C TYR A 529 7.60 35.47 30.30
N SER A 530 6.49 34.77 30.05
CA SER A 530 6.02 34.45 28.70
C SER A 530 4.80 35.27 28.27
N TYR A 531 4.44 35.10 26.99
CA TYR A 531 3.09 35.39 26.54
C TYR A 531 2.09 34.38 27.13
N TYR A 532 0.82 34.75 27.20
CA TYR A 532 -0.28 33.84 27.55
C TYR A 532 -1.53 34.17 26.74
N GLY A 533 -2.44 33.21 26.65
CA GLY A 533 -3.69 33.37 25.95
C GLY A 533 -4.79 33.97 26.84
N THR A 534 -5.73 34.68 26.23
CA THR A 534 -6.93 35.24 26.88
C THR A 534 -8.15 35.06 25.98
N LYS A 535 -9.35 35.25 26.56
CA LYS A 535 -10.64 34.94 25.94
C LYS A 535 -10.70 33.48 25.48
N GLY A 536 -10.41 32.59 26.41
CA GLY A 536 -10.39 31.16 26.14
C GLY A 536 -11.80 30.59 25.91
N MET A 537 -11.86 29.56 25.08
CA MET A 537 -13.09 28.89 24.68
C MET A 537 -13.26 27.59 25.46
N LYS A 538 -14.39 27.45 26.15
CA LYS A 538 -14.74 26.21 26.89
C LYS A 538 -15.07 25.04 25.97
N THR A 539 -15.42 25.31 24.72
CA THR A 539 -15.71 24.29 23.72
C THR A 539 -15.16 24.74 22.38
N VAL A 540 -14.41 23.86 21.73
CA VAL A 540 -13.82 24.12 20.40
C VAL A 540 -14.11 22.93 19.52
N ILE A 541 -14.56 23.19 18.29
CA ILE A 541 -14.82 22.17 17.28
C ILE A 541 -13.74 22.30 16.21
N VAL A 542 -13.03 21.21 15.94
CA VAL A 542 -12.03 21.13 14.88
C VAL A 542 -12.65 20.34 13.72
N ASP A 543 -12.74 20.97 12.54
CA ASP A 543 -13.07 20.28 11.29
C ASP A 543 -11.83 19.52 10.82
N CYS A 544 -11.89 18.18 10.82
CA CYS A 544 -10.82 17.33 10.31
C CYS A 544 -11.15 16.93 8.86
N ASP A 545 -10.21 17.17 7.93
CA ASP A 545 -10.43 17.09 6.49
C ASP A 545 -11.18 15.82 6.01
N SER A 546 -12.14 16.05 5.11
CA SER A 546 -12.90 15.22 4.13
C SER A 546 -13.28 13.75 4.41
N GLY A 547 -12.90 13.15 5.54
CA GLY A 547 -13.22 11.74 5.84
C GLY A 547 -13.26 11.39 7.32
N SER A 548 -12.60 12.15 8.20
CA SER A 548 -12.59 11.86 9.64
C SER A 548 -13.68 12.59 10.44
N GLY A 549 -14.31 13.64 9.91
CA GLY A 549 -15.42 14.35 10.57
C GLY A 549 -14.96 15.37 11.62
N LYS A 550 -15.88 15.94 12.39
CA LYS A 550 -15.57 16.97 13.41
C LYS A 550 -15.14 16.33 14.73
N VAL A 551 -14.22 16.97 15.44
CA VAL A 551 -13.83 16.62 16.82
C VAL A 551 -14.22 17.77 17.75
N LYS A 552 -14.98 17.48 18.81
CA LYS A 552 -15.39 18.47 19.81
C LYS A 552 -14.57 18.34 21.08
N PHE A 553 -13.77 19.36 21.37
CA PHE A 553 -13.07 19.52 22.64
C PHE A 553 -13.93 20.29 23.63
N LYS A 554 -13.95 19.83 24.89
CA LYS A 554 -14.48 20.57 26.04
C LYS A 554 -13.38 20.80 27.04
N PHE A 555 -13.19 22.03 27.49
CA PHE A 555 -12.16 22.44 28.45
C PHE A 555 -12.79 22.85 29.78
N SER A 556 -12.12 22.53 30.89
CA SER A 556 -12.48 22.97 32.23
C SER A 556 -11.24 23.26 33.08
N SER A 557 -11.36 24.20 34.01
CA SER A 557 -10.23 24.59 34.87
C SER A 557 -9.93 23.50 35.91
N GLU A 558 -8.64 23.29 36.18
CA GLU A 558 -8.18 22.45 37.28
C GLU A 558 -8.23 23.25 38.59
N LEU A 559 -8.75 22.63 39.66
CA LEU A 559 -8.78 23.21 41.01
C LEU A 559 -7.56 22.72 41.79
N GLY A 560 -6.87 23.60 42.51
CA GLY A 560 -5.72 23.23 43.34
C GLY A 560 -4.37 23.62 42.72
N ASP A 561 -3.46 22.66 42.57
CA ASP A 561 -2.09 22.84 42.06
C ASP A 561 -2.09 23.26 40.59
N ASN A 562 -2.20 24.57 40.35
CA ASN A 562 -2.31 25.16 39.03
C ASN A 562 -1.72 26.58 39.04
N ASN A 563 -0.81 26.87 38.10
CA ASN A 563 -0.13 28.17 37.95
C ASN A 563 -1.02 29.26 37.31
N GLY A 564 -2.33 29.21 37.57
CA GLY A 564 -3.32 30.19 37.11
C GLY A 564 -3.93 29.89 35.74
N THR A 565 -3.50 28.83 35.04
CA THR A 565 -4.10 28.44 33.76
C THR A 565 -5.56 28.02 33.94
N SER A 566 -6.46 28.68 33.24
CA SER A 566 -7.90 28.45 33.33
C SER A 566 -8.53 28.30 31.95
N THR A 567 -9.84 28.07 31.91
CA THR A 567 -10.59 28.14 30.64
C THR A 567 -10.52 29.49 29.96
N ASP A 568 -10.34 30.58 30.71
CA ASP A 568 -10.45 31.96 30.20
C ASP A 568 -9.09 32.55 29.81
N GLU A 569 -8.02 32.19 30.54
CA GLU A 569 -6.66 32.67 30.30
C GLU A 569 -5.57 31.69 30.75
N GLY A 570 -4.36 31.80 30.19
CA GLY A 570 -3.17 31.06 30.64
C GLY A 570 -2.35 30.38 29.55
N GLN A 571 -1.64 29.32 29.93
CA GLN A 571 -0.78 28.49 29.07
C GLN A 571 -1.54 27.32 28.43
N ILE A 572 -0.80 26.56 27.61
CA ILE A 572 -1.31 25.43 26.81
C ILE A 572 -2.43 25.93 25.86
N PRO A 573 -2.11 26.86 24.93
CA PRO A 573 -3.04 27.30 23.91
C PRO A 573 -3.49 26.20 22.97
N GLU A 574 -2.64 25.19 22.74
CA GLU A 574 -2.82 24.20 21.68
C GLU A 574 -2.66 22.77 22.18
N LEU A 575 -3.57 21.90 21.75
CA LEU A 575 -3.39 20.45 21.80
C LEU A 575 -3.23 19.94 20.37
N ILE A 576 -2.19 19.14 20.14
CA ILE A 576 -1.82 18.63 18.82
C ILE A 576 -2.16 17.14 18.78
N PHE A 577 -2.90 16.69 17.77
CA PHE A 577 -3.46 15.34 17.75
C PHE A 577 -3.70 14.76 16.35
N TYR A 578 -3.95 13.46 16.31
CA TYR A 578 -4.42 12.68 15.15
C TYR A 578 -5.80 12.06 15.44
N THR A 579 -6.59 11.78 14.40
CA THR A 579 -7.96 11.24 14.49
C THR A 579 -8.11 9.84 13.97
#